data_AF-A0A7Y2I5D2-F1
#
_entry.id   AF-A0A7Y2I5D2-F1
#
_cell.length_a   1.000
_cell.length_b   1.000
_cell.length_c   1.000
_cell.angle_alpha   90.00
_cell.angle_beta   90.00
_cell.angle_gamma   90.00
#
_symmetry.space_group_name_H-M   'P 1'
#
loop_
_entity.id
_entity.type
_entity.pdbx_description
1 polymer ?
#
loop_
_entity_poly.entity_id
_entity_poly.type
_entity_poly.pdbx_seq_one_letter_code
_entity_poly.pdbx_strand_id
1 'polypeptide(L)' 'MLKKFAHTLERHFEGKLASFDFDSLSTGLLEGTKNKIKTMQRKAYGFKDMEFLKLKLMALHETKYTLVE' A
#
# COMPACT_ATOMS: atom_id res chain seq x y z
N MET A 1 23.90 2.58 13.02
CA MET A 1 22.68 2.94 12.26
C MET A 1 22.97 3.06 10.77
N LEU A 2 23.77 4.03 10.33
CA LEU A 2 24.08 4.26 8.91
C LEU A 2 24.74 3.08 8.18
N LYS A 3 25.72 2.40 8.81
CA LYS A 3 26.38 1.22 8.20
C LYS A 3 25.41 0.06 7.92
N LYS A 4 24.46 -0.19 8.83
CA LYS A 4 23.42 -1.22 8.65
C LYS A 4 22.44 -0.86 7.53
N PHE A 5 22.09 0.43 7.43
CA PHE A 5 21.27 0.94 6.34
C PHE A 5 21.97 0.81 4.99
N ALA A 6 23.25 1.15 4.90
CA ALA A 6 24.04 1.01 3.68
C ALA A 6 24.09 -0.45 3.19
N HIS A 7 24.39 -1.41 4.08
CA HIS A 7 24.36 -2.83 3.71
C HIS A 7 22.98 -3.34 3.29
N THR A 8 21.92 -2.78 3.88
CA THR A 8 20.54 -3.12 3.47
C THR A 8 20.24 -2.58 2.07
N LEU A 9 20.71 -1.37 1.74
CA LEU A 9 20.56 -0.80 0.41
C LEU A 9 21.34 -1.61 -0.63
N GLU A 10 22.61 -1.91 -0.36
CA GLU A 10 23.48 -2.67 -1.25
C GLU A 10 22.88 -4.04 -1.60
N ARG A 11 22.38 -4.78 -0.60
CA ARG A 11 21.78 -6.10 -0.79
C ARG A 11 20.50 -6.09 -1.64
N HIS A 12 19.80 -4.96 -1.68
CA HIS A 12 18.50 -4.84 -2.37
C HIS A 12 18.57 -3.88 -3.56
N PHE A 13 19.77 -3.44 -3.97
CA PHE A 13 19.95 -2.41 -4.99
C PHE A 13 19.53 -2.89 -6.38
N GLU A 14 19.92 -4.10 -6.76
CA GLU A 14 19.58 -4.70 -8.06
C GLU A 14 18.07 -4.87 -8.25
N GLY A 15 17.37 -5.37 -7.22
CA GLY A 15 15.91 -5.50 -7.25
C GLY A 15 15.16 -4.15 -7.29
N LYS A 16 15.75 -3.10 -6.70
CA LYS A 16 15.19 -1.73 -6.80
C LYS A 16 15.38 -1.15 -8.19
N LEU A 17 16.53 -1.33 -8.81
CA LEU A 17 16.79 -0.91 -10.20
C LEU A 17 15.87 -1.63 -11.18
N ALA A 18 15.76 -2.95 -11.08
CA ALA A 18 14.84 -3.73 -11.91
C ALA A 18 13.38 -3.26 -11.78
N SER A 19 12.95 -2.86 -10.58
CA SER A 19 11.60 -2.31 -10.35
C SER A 19 11.38 -0.91 -10.96
N PHE A 20 12.43 -0.12 -11.19
CA PHE A 20 12.35 1.16 -11.90
C PHE A 20 12.25 0.97 -13.42
N ASP A 21 12.94 -0.04 -13.96
CA ASP A 21 12.96 -0.33 -15.38
C ASP A 21 11.70 -1.06 -15.87
N PHE A 22 11.02 -1.82 -15.00
CA PHE A 22 9.99 -2.77 -15.41
C PHE A 22 8.55 -2.25 -15.36
N ASP A 23 8.21 -1.25 -14.53
CA ASP A 23 6.79 -0.85 -14.37
C ASP A 23 6.55 0.65 -14.19
N SER A 24 5.64 1.17 -15.02
CA SER A 24 5.03 2.50 -14.96
C SER A 24 3.98 2.63 -13.84
N LEU A 25 3.86 1.62 -12.98
CA LEU A 25 3.00 1.65 -11.80
C LEU A 25 3.70 2.47 -10.70
N SER A 26 3.35 3.75 -10.63
CA SER A 26 3.93 4.68 -9.66
C SER A 26 3.91 4.10 -8.24
N THR A 27 5.07 4.11 -7.58
CA THR A 27 5.20 3.75 -6.16
C THR A 27 4.20 4.54 -5.30
N GLY A 28 3.87 5.77 -5.70
CA GLY A 28 2.85 6.60 -5.04
C GLY A 28 1.43 6.05 -5.13
N LEU A 29 1.04 5.39 -6.24
CA LEU A 29 -0.26 4.73 -6.37
C LEU A 29 -0.34 3.49 -5.47
N LEU A 30 0.77 2.75 -5.36
CA LEU A 30 0.89 1.58 -4.50
C LEU A 30 0.83 1.98 -3.01
N GLU A 31 1.55 3.03 -2.64
CA GLU A 31 1.54 3.65 -1.31
C GLU A 31 0.13 4.18 -0.95
N GLY A 32 -0.52 4.86 -1.89
CA GLY A 32 -1.90 5.37 -1.73
C GLY A 32 -2.91 4.25 -1.50
N THR A 33 -2.78 3.15 -2.26
CA THR A 33 -3.60 1.94 -2.07
C THR A 33 -3.35 1.35 -0.69
N LYS A 34 -2.08 1.16 -0.29
CA LYS A 34 -1.71 0.67 1.04
C LYS A 34 -2.28 1.51 2.18
N ASN A 35 -2.28 2.84 2.03
CA ASN A 35 -2.87 3.76 3.02
C ASN A 35 -4.40 3.67 3.10
N LYS A 36 -5.08 3.50 1.97
CA LYS A 36 -6.55 3.28 1.95
C LYS A 36 -6.93 2.00 2.69
N ILE A 37 -6.23 0.90 2.44
CA ILE A 37 -6.44 -0.39 3.11
C ILE A 37 -6.22 -0.25 4.61
N LYS A 38 -5.09 0.36 5.02
CA LYS A 38 -4.76 0.58 6.44
C LYS A 38 -5.81 1.43 7.15
N THR A 39 -6.33 2.46 6.49
CA THR A 39 -7.39 3.31 7.03
C THR A 39 -8.70 2.55 7.20
N MET A 40 -9.07 1.73 6.22
CA MET A 40 -10.25 0.86 6.33
C MET A 40 -10.14 -0.14 7.47
N GLN A 41 -8.99 -0.81 7.61
CA GLN A 41 -8.74 -1.75 8.72
C GLN A 41 -8.84 -1.05 10.09
N ARG A 42 -8.34 0.19 10.22
CA ARG A 42 -8.49 0.99 11.44
C ARG A 42 -9.95 1.32 11.75
N LYS A 43 -10.75 1.66 10.74
CA LYS A 43 -12.19 1.92 10.89
C LYS A 43 -12.99 0.64 11.19
N ALA A 44 -12.46 -0.51 10.81
CA ALA A 44 -13.09 -1.81 11.01
C ALA A 44 -12.73 -2.46 12.36
N TYR A 45 -12.03 -1.78 13.27
CA TYR A 45 -11.74 -2.31 14.60
C TYR A 45 -13.05 -2.68 15.33
N GLY A 46 -13.22 -3.97 15.66
CA GLY A 46 -14.43 -4.52 16.28
C GLY A 46 -15.35 -5.31 15.33
N PHE A 47 -15.08 -5.35 14.02
CA PHE A 47 -15.83 -6.21 13.10
C PHE A 47 -15.47 -7.69 13.31
N LYS A 48 -16.48 -8.50 13.66
CA LYS A 48 -16.39 -9.96 13.75
C LYS A 48 -16.40 -10.63 12.36
N ASP A 49 -16.82 -9.88 11.34
CA ASP A 49 -17.00 -10.35 9.96
C ASP A 49 -15.85 -9.90 9.05
N MET A 50 -14.85 -10.78 8.94
CA MET A 50 -13.68 -10.58 8.08
C MET A 50 -14.02 -10.75 6.59
N GLU A 51 -15.08 -11.49 6.25
CA GLU A 51 -15.53 -11.67 4.86
C GLU A 51 -16.11 -10.36 4.32
N PHE A 52 -16.88 -9.64 5.14
CA PHE A 52 -17.36 -8.30 4.78
C PHE A 52 -16.22 -7.29 4.56
N LEU A 53 -15.17 -7.36 5.37
CA LEU A 53 -13.98 -6.53 5.18
C LEU A 53 -13.26 -6.85 3.86
N LYS A 54 -13.17 -8.13 3.51
CA LYS A 54 -12.58 -8.60 2.25
C LYS A 54 -13.38 -8.13 1.03
N LEU A 55 -14.70 -8.20 1.08
CA LEU A 55 -15.58 -7.70 0.03
C LEU A 55 -15.43 -6.18 -0.16
N LYS A 56 -15.38 -5.41 0.93
CA LYS A 56 -15.10 -3.97 0.85
C LYS A 56 -13.72 -3.65 0.29
N LEU A 57 -12.73 -4.50 0.56
CA LEU A 57 -11.37 -4.33 0.01
C LEU A 57 -11.34 -4.54 -1.51
N MET A 58 -12.10 -5.52 -2.01
CA MET A 58 -12.25 -5.77 -3.44
C MET A 58 -12.99 -4.61 -4.14
N ALA A 59 -13.99 -4.03 -3.48
CA ALA A 59 -14.72 -2.86 -3.97
C ALA A 59 -14.01 -1.50 -3.75
N LEU A 60 -12.77 -1.50 -3.22
CA LEU A 60 -12.04 -0.26 -2.91
C LEU A 60 -11.83 0.64 -4.14
N HIS A 61 -11.75 0.04 -5.33
CA HIS A 61 -11.61 0.75 -6.60
C HIS A 61 -12.87 1.53 -7.01
N GLU A 62 -14.04 1.15 -6.49
CA GLU A 62 -15.33 1.80 -6.74
C GLU A 62 -15.56 2.98 -5.78
N THR A 63 -14.91 2.96 -4.61
CA THR A 63 -15.03 4.04 -3.63
C THR A 63 -14.31 5.32 -4.08
N LYS A 64 -15.06 6.27 -4.64
CA LYS A 64 -14.62 7.65 -4.86
C LYS A 64 -14.73 8.42 -3.54
N TYR A 65 -13.59 8.90 -3.03
CA TYR A 65 -13.60 9.94 -2.00
C TYR A 65 -14.03 11.23 -2.68
N THR A 66 -15.29 11.64 -2.52
CA THR A 66 -15.67 13.04 -2.70
C THR A 66 -15.07 13.80 -1.52
N LEU A 67 -14.07 14.64 -1.79
CA LEU A 67 -13.68 15.69 -0.86
C LEU A 67 -14.89 16.61 -0.75
N VAL A 68 -15.66 16.46 0.32
CA VAL A 68 -16.70 17.43 0.67
C VAL A 68 -15.97 18.55 1.41
N GLU A 69 -15.83 19.70 0.73
CA GLU A 69 -15.44 20.98 1.34
C GLU A 69 -16.54 21.50 2.26
#